data_AF-A0AAE4NSX8-F1
#
_entry.id   AF-A0AAE4NSX8-F1
#
_cell.length_a   1.000
_cell.length_b   1.000
_cell.length_c   1.000
_cell.angle_alpha   90.00
_cell.angle_beta   90.00
_cell.angle_gamma   90.00
#
_symmetry.space_group_name_H-M   'P 1'
#
loop_
_entity.id
_entity.type
_entity.pdbx_description
1 polymer ?
#
loop_
_entity_poly.entity_id
_entity_poly.type
_entity_poly.pdbx_seq_one_letter_code
_entity_poly.pdbx_strand_id
1 'polypeptide(L)'
;MKRVSLVIFLFLVLSFSPIIGVSSAQDYTPIPIFFWPMEENFSMIPVMAPHCYPLYFGLQPVEIEDKTYALISATAYTGCSNVSSPAVKILGVQSFNMTFNGVDGTFKSIKVAYYTPEPYRIALDLKTTNMTITYRPYNSTYELVLVDISNITLGPQSSAVLKTSDPGVVGWPRELHLKFLVDKVTGEGYFLENSERKYLGLFPLFPAPYFSPESYVESILKRTREFISTVEANPWVVEEILNKAKVETDPLKVNEYFQGFAMNVTTNILTPRYSYLGNPAVVVFGYPKDSSNSITVVLDFVSWVRGPYGVATLTGGPMVVNRSVAREVLREYLENGNPDPLKDLILKNALKHTVNPGLAYEIGEGFAIVDFYIPPSTGGILTLPLPSGFNGSYILIKPFINGSEPFLHVNYDSSLYRPENISERWKTLGQCMPYLRSEILSKILNILNNVSTVETFNASSFETLYPFVEGKLRECGFNLAEGNLHTLTSSFNPGNGSLGRSPTETPKTNTKKGICGPAFLVVLSLFTLMVKRRG
;
A
#
# COMPACT_ATOMS: atom_id res chain seq x y z
N MET A 1 -6.88 -63.34 0.98
CA MET A 1 -7.42 -62.07 0.43
C MET A 1 -7.64 -61.09 1.56
N LYS A 2 -7.33 -59.80 1.35
CA LYS A 2 -7.21 -58.67 2.32
C LYS A 2 -5.79 -58.42 2.83
N ARG A 3 -5.09 -57.49 2.16
CA ARG A 3 -4.03 -56.63 2.70
C ARG A 3 -3.63 -55.58 1.65
N VAL A 4 -4.51 -54.61 1.39
CA VAL A 4 -4.16 -53.31 0.79
C VAL A 4 -5.22 -52.33 1.28
N SER A 5 -4.97 -51.59 2.37
CA SER A 5 -5.72 -50.35 2.68
C SER A 5 -5.22 -49.56 3.91
N LEU A 6 -3.94 -49.67 4.30
CA LEU A 6 -3.44 -48.97 5.50
C LEU A 6 -2.12 -48.22 5.27
N VAL A 7 -1.81 -47.82 4.04
CA VAL A 7 -0.61 -47.03 3.71
C VAL A 7 -0.95 -45.67 3.08
N ILE A 8 -2.21 -45.43 2.70
CA ILE A 8 -2.63 -44.18 2.04
C ILE A 8 -3.08 -43.09 3.04
N PHE A 9 -3.36 -43.43 4.30
CA PHE A 9 -3.86 -42.44 5.28
C PHE A 9 -2.76 -41.78 6.13
N LEU A 10 -1.52 -42.27 6.10
CA LEU A 10 -0.41 -41.69 6.86
C LEU A 10 0.36 -40.59 6.09
N PHE A 11 0.02 -40.35 4.82
CA PHE A 11 0.65 -39.31 3.99
C PHE A 11 -0.06 -37.95 4.01
N LEU A 12 -1.22 -37.82 4.68
CA LEU A 12 -2.06 -36.62 4.61
C LEU A 12 -2.09 -35.77 5.90
N VAL A 13 -1.36 -36.14 6.96
CA VAL A 13 -1.36 -35.41 8.24
C VAL A 13 0.03 -34.84 8.60
N LEU A 14 1.07 -35.10 7.80
CA LEU A 14 2.42 -34.56 8.01
C LEU A 14 2.79 -33.36 7.13
N SER A 15 1.85 -32.79 6.36
CA SER A 15 2.15 -31.70 5.42
C SER A 15 1.93 -30.28 5.95
N PHE A 16 1.94 -30.04 7.27
CA PHE A 16 1.99 -28.67 7.82
C PHE A 16 2.71 -28.61 9.17
N SER A 17 4.05 -28.70 9.15
CA SER A 17 4.97 -28.11 10.15
C SER A 17 6.42 -28.31 9.67
N PRO A 18 7.16 -27.27 9.24
CA PRO A 18 8.57 -27.43 8.96
C PRO A 18 9.34 -27.32 10.29
N ILE A 19 9.72 -28.46 10.87
CA ILE A 19 10.85 -28.49 11.81
C ILE A 19 12.09 -28.80 10.98
N ILE A 20 12.90 -27.77 10.83
CA ILE A 20 14.15 -27.72 10.07
C ILE A 20 15.20 -28.56 10.79
N GLY A 21 15.79 -29.50 10.06
CA GLY A 21 17.03 -30.15 10.41
C GLY A 21 17.75 -30.57 9.14
N VAL A 22 19.03 -30.18 9.05
CA VAL A 22 20.07 -30.59 8.09
C VAL A 22 20.34 -29.62 6.91
N SER A 23 21.43 -28.85 7.13
CA SER A 23 22.51 -28.39 6.24
C SER A 23 22.28 -28.00 4.77
N SER A 24 22.71 -26.77 4.49
CA SER A 24 23.47 -26.27 3.32
C SER A 24 22.85 -26.41 1.91
N ALA A 25 22.64 -25.25 1.29
CA ALA A 25 21.95 -24.96 0.03
C ALA A 25 20.42 -24.95 0.16
N GLN A 26 19.86 -23.80 0.57
CA GLN A 26 18.43 -23.53 0.41
C GLN A 26 18.13 -23.44 -1.09
N ASP A 27 17.60 -24.52 -1.67
CA ASP A 27 16.83 -24.44 -2.91
C ASP A 27 15.58 -23.60 -2.60
N TYR A 28 15.68 -22.29 -2.81
CA TYR A 28 14.53 -21.39 -2.76
C TYR A 28 13.54 -21.85 -3.83
N THR A 29 12.39 -22.38 -3.39
CA THR A 29 11.32 -22.73 -4.32
C THR A 29 10.84 -21.46 -5.00
N PRO A 30 10.88 -21.35 -6.34
CA PRO A 30 10.46 -20.14 -7.02
C PRO A 30 9.02 -19.76 -6.68
N ILE A 31 8.79 -18.49 -6.36
CA ILE A 31 7.47 -17.95 -6.00
C ILE A 31 6.92 -17.19 -7.21
N PRO A 32 5.71 -17.51 -7.72
CA PRO A 32 5.14 -16.79 -8.84
C PRO A 32 4.83 -15.33 -8.46
N ILE A 33 4.80 -14.46 -9.46
CA ILE A 33 4.42 -13.06 -9.29
C ILE A 33 2.91 -12.99 -9.10
N PHE A 34 2.46 -12.35 -8.03
CA PHE A 34 1.04 -12.16 -7.73
C PHE A 34 0.58 -10.76 -8.14
N PHE A 35 -0.67 -10.67 -8.60
CA PHE A 35 -1.30 -9.39 -8.89
C PHE A 35 -2.81 -9.41 -8.66
N TRP A 36 -3.38 -8.24 -8.39
CA TRP A 36 -4.79 -8.06 -8.03
C TRP A 36 -5.43 -6.97 -8.91
N PRO A 37 -6.54 -7.29 -9.59
CA PRO A 37 -7.36 -6.30 -10.28
C PRO A 37 -7.98 -5.29 -9.31
N MET A 38 -8.04 -4.03 -9.71
CA MET A 38 -8.58 -2.93 -8.90
C MET A 38 -9.54 -2.05 -9.69
N GLU A 39 -10.53 -1.49 -9.00
CA GLU A 39 -11.44 -0.48 -9.52
C GLU A 39 -10.79 0.92 -9.59
N GLU A 40 -11.50 1.92 -10.14
CA GLU A 40 -11.01 3.30 -10.26
C GLU A 40 -10.63 3.95 -8.92
N ASN A 41 -11.28 3.51 -7.84
CA ASN A 41 -11.02 3.95 -6.46
C ASN A 41 -9.89 3.15 -5.78
N PHE A 42 -9.16 2.31 -6.53
CA PHE A 42 -8.11 1.41 -6.05
C PHE A 42 -8.57 0.34 -5.03
N SER A 43 -9.87 0.06 -4.97
CA SER A 43 -10.37 -1.10 -4.22
C SER A 43 -10.16 -2.38 -5.03
N MET A 44 -9.74 -3.45 -4.35
CA MET A 44 -9.56 -4.75 -4.99
C MET A 44 -10.89 -5.40 -5.30
N ILE A 45 -10.97 -6.02 -6.47
CA ILE A 45 -12.19 -6.68 -6.92
C ILE A 45 -12.37 -8.00 -6.15
N PRO A 46 -13.52 -8.23 -5.50
CA PRO A 46 -13.76 -9.45 -4.73
C PRO A 46 -14.19 -10.63 -5.61
N VAL A 47 -13.78 -11.83 -5.22
CA VAL A 47 -14.39 -13.09 -5.63
C VAL A 47 -15.34 -13.55 -4.54
N MET A 48 -16.57 -13.86 -4.94
CA MET A 48 -17.60 -14.40 -4.05
C MET A 48 -17.52 -15.92 -4.03
N ALA A 49 -17.48 -16.49 -2.83
CA ALA A 49 -17.55 -17.94 -2.69
C ALA A 49 -18.95 -18.47 -3.02
N PRO A 50 -19.06 -19.73 -3.48
CA PRO A 50 -20.35 -20.40 -3.66
C PRO A 50 -21.20 -20.38 -2.38
N HIS A 51 -22.52 -20.54 -2.54
CA HIS A 51 -23.43 -20.63 -1.39
C HIS A 51 -23.02 -21.73 -0.40
N CYS A 52 -23.12 -21.44 0.90
CA CYS A 52 -22.71 -22.32 1.99
C CYS A 52 -21.26 -22.83 1.86
N TYR A 53 -20.31 -21.95 1.54
CA TYR A 53 -18.90 -22.32 1.41
C TYR A 53 -18.28 -22.68 2.78
N PRO A 54 -17.61 -23.84 2.91
CA PRO A 54 -17.02 -24.29 4.16
C PRO A 54 -15.64 -23.64 4.42
N LEU A 55 -15.46 -23.12 5.64
CA LEU A 55 -14.21 -22.60 6.20
C LEU A 55 -13.87 -23.38 7.47
N TYR A 56 -12.65 -23.90 7.57
CA TYR A 56 -12.22 -24.61 8.76
C TYR A 56 -11.62 -23.64 9.78
N PHE A 57 -12.00 -23.77 11.05
CA PHE A 57 -11.45 -23.01 12.17
C PHE A 57 -11.43 -23.84 13.45
N GLY A 58 -10.69 -23.39 14.46
CA GLY A 58 -10.63 -24.12 15.72
C GLY A 58 -10.08 -23.29 16.89
N LEU A 59 -10.36 -23.79 18.09
CA LEU A 59 -9.70 -23.32 19.31
C LEU A 59 -8.40 -24.10 19.51
N GLN A 60 -7.36 -23.40 19.95
CA GLN A 60 -6.17 -24.08 20.47
C GLN A 60 -6.56 -24.99 21.65
N PRO A 61 -5.85 -26.10 21.86
CA PRO A 61 -6.11 -26.99 22.99
C PRO A 61 -6.04 -26.26 24.34
N VAL A 62 -7.04 -26.50 25.20
CA VAL A 62 -7.11 -25.97 26.56
C VAL A 62 -7.10 -27.16 27.52
N GLU A 63 -6.18 -27.15 28.48
CA GLU A 63 -6.16 -28.14 29.57
C GLU A 63 -7.37 -27.93 30.48
N ILE A 64 -8.19 -28.97 30.63
CA ILE A 64 -9.41 -28.95 31.45
C ILE A 64 -9.22 -29.66 32.79
N GLU A 65 -8.42 -30.74 32.81
CA GLU A 65 -8.08 -31.58 33.96
C GLU A 65 -6.71 -32.23 33.71
N ASP A 66 -6.06 -32.82 34.72
CA ASP A 66 -4.70 -33.37 34.63
C ASP A 66 -4.53 -34.24 33.36
N LYS A 67 -3.66 -33.79 32.44
CA LYS A 67 -3.37 -34.41 31.14
C LYS A 67 -4.57 -34.62 30.23
N THR A 68 -5.69 -33.94 30.46
CA THR A 68 -6.87 -33.93 29.58
C THR A 68 -7.04 -32.55 28.96
N TYR A 69 -7.05 -32.51 27.64
CA TYR A 69 -7.16 -31.30 26.83
C TYR A 69 -8.47 -31.30 26.05
N ALA A 70 -9.15 -30.16 25.98
CA ALA A 70 -10.30 -29.95 25.10
C ALA A 70 -9.92 -29.00 23.96
N LEU A 71 -10.42 -29.27 22.76
CA LEU A 71 -10.28 -28.37 21.62
C LEU A 71 -11.58 -28.33 20.80
N ILE A 72 -11.86 -27.17 20.19
CA ILE A 72 -12.96 -27.04 19.24
C ILE A 72 -12.41 -27.21 17.83
N SER A 73 -13.00 -28.15 17.09
CA SER A 73 -12.74 -28.35 15.67
C SER A 73 -14.02 -28.01 14.92
N ALA A 74 -14.01 -26.88 14.21
CA ALA A 74 -15.21 -26.30 13.64
C ALA A 74 -15.13 -26.08 12.13
N THR A 75 -16.28 -26.16 11.48
CA THR A 75 -16.47 -25.77 10.08
C THR A 75 -17.53 -24.69 10.02
N ALA A 76 -17.17 -23.50 9.54
CA ALA A 76 -18.10 -22.41 9.26
C ALA A 76 -18.60 -22.52 7.83
N TYR A 77 -19.91 -22.59 7.64
CA TYR A 77 -20.58 -22.52 6.35
C TYR A 77 -21.08 -21.09 6.15
N THR A 78 -20.55 -20.42 5.13
CA THR A 78 -20.75 -18.99 4.87
C THR A 78 -21.64 -18.75 3.66
N GLY A 79 -22.37 -17.65 3.62
CA GLY A 79 -23.27 -17.32 2.50
C GLY A 79 -24.47 -18.26 2.39
N CYS A 80 -24.92 -18.82 3.53
CA CYS A 80 -26.02 -19.78 3.56
C CYS A 80 -27.38 -19.08 3.45
N SER A 81 -28.07 -19.23 2.32
CA SER A 81 -29.38 -18.60 2.05
C SER A 81 -30.49 -19.02 3.01
N ASN A 82 -30.38 -20.22 3.60
CA ASN A 82 -31.41 -20.80 4.47
C ASN A 82 -31.24 -20.40 5.95
N VAL A 83 -30.30 -19.51 6.25
CA VAL A 83 -29.95 -19.13 7.62
C VAL A 83 -30.12 -17.61 7.75
N SER A 84 -31.04 -17.17 8.61
CA SER A 84 -31.32 -15.74 8.80
C SER A 84 -30.35 -15.04 9.75
N SER A 85 -29.69 -15.79 10.64
CA SER A 85 -28.73 -15.29 11.62
C SER A 85 -27.68 -16.36 11.95
N PRO A 86 -26.47 -15.99 12.38
CA PRO A 86 -25.45 -16.96 12.76
C PRO A 86 -25.96 -18.03 13.73
N ALA A 87 -25.66 -19.29 13.43
CA ALA A 87 -26.14 -20.44 14.19
C ALA A 87 -25.03 -21.47 14.42
N VAL A 88 -25.01 -22.09 15.60
CA VAL A 88 -24.02 -23.09 15.99
C VAL A 88 -24.69 -24.43 16.29
N LYS A 89 -24.19 -25.49 15.66
CA LYS A 89 -24.58 -26.87 15.89
C LYS A 89 -23.38 -27.67 16.38
N ILE A 90 -23.51 -28.27 17.57
CA ILE A 90 -22.51 -29.20 18.08
C ILE A 90 -22.81 -30.57 17.50
N LEU A 91 -21.79 -31.20 16.89
CA LEU A 91 -21.91 -32.47 16.17
C LEU A 91 -21.52 -33.68 17.03
N GLY A 92 -20.77 -33.44 18.11
CA GLY A 92 -20.34 -34.48 19.04
C GLY A 92 -18.94 -34.25 19.59
N VAL A 93 -18.47 -35.21 20.37
CA VAL A 93 -17.14 -35.21 20.98
C VAL A 93 -16.38 -36.46 20.53
N GLN A 94 -15.12 -36.28 20.11
CA GLN A 94 -14.22 -37.37 19.78
C GLN A 94 -13.03 -37.34 20.73
N SER A 95 -12.78 -38.47 21.39
CA SER A 95 -11.62 -38.64 22.28
C SER A 95 -10.50 -39.38 21.56
N PHE A 96 -9.27 -38.90 21.69
CA PHE A 96 -8.07 -39.58 21.19
C PHE A 96 -6.87 -39.25 22.07
N ASN A 97 -5.89 -40.16 22.10
CA ASN A 97 -4.64 -39.94 22.84
C ASN A 97 -3.58 -39.40 21.89
N MET A 98 -2.85 -38.37 22.32
CA MET A 98 -1.80 -37.73 21.53
C MET A 98 -0.73 -37.14 22.45
N THR A 99 0.51 -37.13 21.98
CA THR A 99 1.61 -36.39 22.62
C THR A 99 1.65 -34.98 22.03
N PHE A 100 1.45 -33.95 22.86
CA PHE A 100 1.54 -32.54 22.45
C PHE A 100 2.63 -31.84 23.26
N ASN A 101 3.59 -31.21 22.59
CA ASN A 101 4.76 -30.58 23.23
C ASN A 101 5.52 -31.51 24.20
N GLY A 102 5.62 -32.81 23.88
CA GLY A 102 6.32 -33.81 24.70
C GLY A 102 5.54 -34.31 25.92
N VAL A 103 4.26 -33.93 26.07
CA VAL A 103 3.37 -34.40 27.13
C VAL A 103 2.30 -35.31 26.54
N ASP A 104 2.22 -36.54 27.04
CA ASP A 104 1.13 -37.45 26.71
C ASP A 104 -0.16 -37.02 27.39
N GLY A 105 -1.24 -36.89 26.61
CA GLY A 105 -2.54 -36.50 27.14
C GLY A 105 -3.72 -37.07 26.34
N THR A 106 -4.89 -37.01 26.97
CA THR A 106 -6.18 -37.33 26.35
C THR A 106 -6.77 -36.06 25.75
N PHE A 107 -7.07 -36.06 24.46
CA PHE A 107 -7.68 -34.93 23.75
C PHE A 107 -9.16 -35.20 23.47
N LYS A 108 -10.02 -34.30 23.94
CA LYS A 108 -11.46 -34.26 23.64
C LYS A 108 -11.71 -33.19 22.56
N SER A 109 -11.88 -33.61 21.31
CA SER A 109 -12.23 -32.72 20.20
C SER A 109 -13.74 -32.57 20.08
N ILE A 110 -14.25 -31.37 20.35
CA ILE A 110 -15.66 -31.02 20.17
C ILE A 110 -15.84 -30.56 18.72
N LYS A 111 -16.63 -31.33 17.96
CA LYS A 111 -16.92 -31.07 16.55
C LYS A 111 -18.08 -30.09 16.43
N VAL A 112 -17.90 -29.02 15.67
CA VAL A 112 -18.89 -27.93 15.55
C VAL A 112 -19.13 -27.57 14.08
N ALA A 113 -20.39 -27.32 13.74
CA ALA A 113 -20.77 -26.62 12.51
C ALA A 113 -21.32 -25.24 12.87
N TYR A 114 -20.73 -24.19 12.31
CA TYR A 114 -21.21 -22.82 12.39
C TYR A 114 -21.83 -22.45 11.04
N TYR A 115 -22.98 -21.78 11.03
CA TYR A 115 -23.63 -21.34 9.80
C TYR A 115 -23.88 -19.84 9.87
N THR A 116 -23.65 -19.12 8.78
CA THR A 116 -23.95 -17.68 8.70
C THR A 116 -24.53 -17.31 7.32
N PRO A 117 -25.48 -16.36 7.27
CA PRO A 117 -25.90 -15.75 6.00
C PRO A 117 -24.77 -14.97 5.32
N GLU A 118 -23.77 -14.55 6.08
CA GLU A 118 -22.74 -13.65 5.59
C GLU A 118 -21.83 -14.35 4.57
N PRO A 119 -21.67 -13.79 3.35
CA PRO A 119 -20.89 -14.43 2.31
C PRO A 119 -19.39 -14.38 2.60
N TYR A 120 -18.69 -15.45 2.25
CA TYR A 120 -17.24 -15.43 2.19
C TYR A 120 -16.78 -14.77 0.89
N ARG A 121 -15.96 -13.74 1.02
CA ARG A 121 -15.36 -12.98 -0.09
C ARG A 121 -13.87 -12.83 0.13
N ILE A 122 -13.10 -12.97 -0.94
CA ILE A 122 -11.64 -12.76 -0.97
C ILE A 122 -11.30 -11.81 -2.10
N ALA A 123 -10.12 -11.19 -2.07
CA ALA A 123 -9.63 -10.45 -3.23
C ALA A 123 -9.38 -11.41 -4.39
N LEU A 124 -9.74 -11.02 -5.61
CA LEU A 124 -9.37 -11.73 -6.83
C LEU A 124 -7.85 -11.70 -6.98
N ASP A 125 -7.20 -12.81 -6.65
CA ASP A 125 -5.77 -12.99 -6.81
C ASP A 125 -5.46 -13.72 -8.12
N LEU A 126 -4.54 -13.14 -8.89
CA LEU A 126 -3.98 -13.71 -10.10
C LEU A 126 -2.48 -13.94 -9.90
N LYS A 127 -1.93 -14.89 -10.63
CA LYS A 127 -0.49 -15.17 -10.61
C LYS A 127 0.06 -15.45 -12.00
N THR A 128 1.34 -15.15 -12.18
CA THR A 128 2.10 -15.43 -13.39
C THR A 128 3.47 -16.01 -13.04
N THR A 129 4.01 -16.80 -13.96
CA THR A 129 5.39 -17.31 -13.94
C THR A 129 6.24 -16.70 -15.05
N ASN A 130 5.73 -15.69 -15.77
CA ASN A 130 6.46 -15.03 -16.83
C ASN A 130 5.93 -13.62 -17.04
N MET A 131 6.64 -12.66 -16.46
CA MET A 131 6.45 -11.23 -16.65
C MET A 131 7.70 -10.66 -17.30
N THR A 132 7.52 -9.94 -18.40
CA THR A 132 8.61 -9.27 -19.11
C THR A 132 8.36 -7.77 -19.15
N ILE A 133 9.36 -6.97 -18.80
CA ILE A 133 9.38 -5.52 -18.97
C ILE A 133 10.42 -5.20 -20.03
N THR A 134 10.00 -4.61 -21.15
CA THR A 134 10.90 -4.27 -22.26
C THR A 134 10.93 -2.78 -22.52
N TYR A 135 12.13 -2.21 -22.62
CA TYR A 135 12.39 -0.81 -22.94
C TYR A 135 12.89 -0.68 -24.37
N ARG A 136 12.24 0.15 -25.18
CA ARG A 136 12.61 0.37 -26.60
C ARG A 136 12.60 1.85 -26.98
N PRO A 137 13.51 2.31 -27.85
CA PRO A 137 13.40 3.64 -28.42
C PRO A 137 12.12 3.76 -29.25
N TYR A 138 11.35 4.84 -29.06
CA TYR A 138 10.16 5.12 -29.87
C TYR A 138 10.46 6.23 -30.89
N ASN A 139 10.96 7.37 -30.41
CA ASN A 139 11.44 8.47 -31.25
C ASN A 139 12.45 9.34 -30.48
N SER A 140 12.74 10.56 -30.97
CA SER A 140 13.66 11.49 -30.31
C SER A 140 13.18 11.96 -28.93
N THR A 141 11.87 11.96 -28.68
CA THR A 141 11.25 12.51 -27.47
C THR A 141 10.81 11.42 -26.50
N TYR A 142 10.34 10.28 -27.00
CA TYR A 142 9.71 9.25 -26.20
C TYR A 142 10.45 7.91 -26.27
N GLU A 143 10.33 7.15 -25.19
CA GLU A 143 10.63 5.73 -25.11
C GLU A 143 9.35 4.93 -24.93
N LEU A 144 9.38 3.69 -25.38
CA LEU A 144 8.29 2.74 -25.24
C LEU A 144 8.66 1.74 -24.15
N VAL A 145 7.84 1.67 -23.11
CA VAL A 145 7.91 0.63 -22.08
C VAL A 145 6.76 -0.34 -22.30
N LEU A 146 7.10 -1.61 -22.49
CA LEU A 146 6.17 -2.70 -22.72
C LEU A 146 6.17 -3.60 -21.49
N VAL A 147 5.00 -3.89 -20.94
CA VAL A 147 4.84 -4.85 -19.85
C VAL A 147 3.99 -6.00 -20.38
N ASP A 148 4.62 -7.16 -20.55
CA ASP A 148 4.01 -8.38 -21.06
C ASP A 148 3.88 -9.37 -19.90
N ILE A 149 2.66 -9.80 -19.61
CA ILE A 149 2.37 -10.81 -18.58
C ILE A 149 1.75 -12.00 -19.28
N SER A 150 2.39 -13.17 -19.20
CA SER A 150 1.91 -14.40 -19.83
C SER A 150 1.70 -15.50 -18.79
N ASN A 151 1.10 -16.63 -19.18
CA ASN A 151 0.79 -17.74 -18.28
C ASN A 151 0.00 -17.29 -17.03
N ILE A 152 -0.93 -16.35 -17.21
CA ILE A 152 -1.79 -15.88 -16.12
C ILE A 152 -2.70 -17.03 -15.69
N THR A 153 -2.76 -17.26 -14.38
CA THR A 153 -3.67 -18.22 -13.73
C THR A 153 -4.29 -17.59 -12.50
N LEU A 154 -5.39 -18.15 -12.02
CA LEU A 154 -5.91 -17.80 -10.70
C LEU A 154 -4.87 -18.14 -9.63
N GLY A 155 -4.69 -17.24 -8.67
CA GLY A 155 -3.89 -17.49 -7.49
C GLY A 155 -4.55 -18.54 -6.58
N PRO A 156 -3.83 -19.10 -5.59
CA PRO A 156 -4.29 -20.24 -4.82
C PRO A 156 -5.62 -20.02 -4.10
N GLN A 157 -5.90 -18.79 -3.62
CA GLN A 157 -7.12 -18.52 -2.87
C GLN A 157 -8.34 -18.47 -3.80
N SER A 158 -8.28 -17.66 -4.87
CA SER A 158 -9.33 -17.60 -5.89
C SER A 158 -9.53 -18.95 -6.55
N SER A 159 -8.44 -19.68 -6.81
CA SER A 159 -8.51 -21.02 -7.40
C SER A 159 -9.22 -22.03 -6.49
N ALA A 160 -8.97 -21.99 -5.19
CA ALA A 160 -9.65 -22.85 -4.22
C ALA A 160 -11.15 -22.55 -4.14
N VAL A 161 -11.52 -21.25 -4.13
CA VAL A 161 -12.91 -20.80 -4.06
C VAL A 161 -13.68 -21.16 -5.34
N LEU A 162 -13.08 -20.91 -6.51
CA LEU A 162 -13.70 -21.14 -7.82
C LEU A 162 -13.51 -22.58 -8.35
N LYS A 163 -12.70 -23.40 -7.67
CA LYS A 163 -12.36 -24.78 -8.04
C LYS A 163 -11.78 -24.91 -9.46
N THR A 164 -11.01 -23.92 -9.89
CA THR A 164 -10.38 -23.87 -11.21
C THR A 164 -9.13 -23.00 -11.14
N SER A 165 -8.16 -23.18 -12.03
CA SER A 165 -7.02 -22.26 -12.19
C SER A 165 -7.16 -21.35 -13.40
N ASP A 166 -8.21 -21.55 -14.21
CA ASP A 166 -8.42 -20.81 -15.45
C ASP A 166 -8.91 -19.38 -15.17
N PRO A 167 -8.15 -18.33 -15.58
CA PRO A 167 -8.57 -16.95 -15.32
C PRO A 167 -9.77 -16.53 -16.18
N GLY A 168 -10.08 -17.27 -17.25
CA GLY A 168 -11.21 -16.98 -18.13
C GLY A 168 -12.57 -17.01 -17.42
N VAL A 169 -12.70 -17.79 -16.34
CA VAL A 169 -13.95 -17.88 -15.56
C VAL A 169 -14.33 -16.59 -14.83
N VAL A 170 -13.37 -15.67 -14.65
CA VAL A 170 -13.57 -14.34 -14.07
C VAL A 170 -13.35 -13.22 -15.09
N GLY A 171 -13.36 -13.56 -16.39
CA GLY A 171 -13.19 -12.61 -17.49
C GLY A 171 -11.75 -12.13 -17.69
N TRP A 172 -10.76 -12.85 -17.18
CA TRP A 172 -9.35 -12.50 -17.33
C TRP A 172 -8.65 -13.33 -18.40
N PRO A 173 -7.81 -12.72 -19.27
CA PRO A 173 -7.06 -13.45 -20.27
C PRO A 173 -5.87 -14.20 -19.65
N ARG A 174 -5.27 -15.10 -20.42
CA ARG A 174 -4.02 -15.77 -20.06
C ARG A 174 -2.77 -14.93 -20.34
N GLU A 175 -2.94 -13.87 -21.12
CA GLU A 175 -1.90 -12.96 -21.56
C GLU A 175 -2.42 -11.52 -21.46
N LEU A 176 -1.58 -10.61 -20.97
CA LEU A 176 -1.86 -9.19 -20.86
C LEU A 176 -0.67 -8.40 -21.39
N HIS A 177 -0.95 -7.45 -22.29
CA HIS A 177 0.05 -6.59 -22.89
C HIS A 177 -0.28 -5.13 -22.57
N LEU A 178 0.60 -4.46 -21.84
CA LEU A 178 0.45 -3.04 -21.51
C LEU A 178 1.55 -2.25 -22.20
N LYS A 179 1.16 -1.10 -22.76
CA LYS A 179 2.05 -0.24 -23.54
C LYS A 179 2.06 1.15 -22.95
N PHE A 180 3.26 1.68 -22.71
CA PHE A 180 3.46 2.99 -22.14
C PHE A 180 4.43 3.79 -23.00
N LEU A 181 4.07 5.02 -23.33
CA LEU A 181 5.05 6.00 -23.81
C LEU A 181 5.55 6.79 -22.63
N VAL A 182 6.85 7.01 -22.57
CA VAL A 182 7.47 7.81 -21.53
C VAL A 182 8.32 8.88 -22.17
N ASP A 183 8.14 10.13 -21.74
CA ASP A 183 8.98 11.23 -22.21
C ASP A 183 10.41 11.05 -21.67
N LYS A 184 11.39 11.08 -22.57
CA LYS A 184 12.81 10.93 -22.25
C LYS A 184 13.33 12.03 -21.36
N VAL A 185 12.80 13.24 -21.50
CA VAL A 185 13.20 14.43 -20.76
C VAL A 185 12.38 14.57 -19.50
N THR A 186 11.08 14.26 -19.54
CA THR A 186 10.11 14.46 -18.44
C THR A 186 9.80 13.27 -17.56
N GLY A 187 10.10 12.05 -18.00
CA GLY A 187 9.70 10.84 -17.27
C GLY A 187 8.19 10.65 -17.18
N GLU A 188 7.41 11.56 -17.75
CA GLU A 188 5.97 11.52 -17.72
C GLU A 188 5.51 10.37 -18.61
N GLY A 189 4.74 9.47 -18.00
CA GLY A 189 4.15 8.31 -18.61
C GLY A 189 2.78 8.59 -19.20
N TYR A 190 2.53 7.95 -20.32
CA TYR A 190 1.26 7.91 -21.00
C TYR A 190 0.93 6.44 -21.25
N PHE A 191 -0.18 5.97 -20.72
CA PHE A 191 -0.72 4.67 -21.10
C PHE A 191 -1.29 4.77 -22.51
N LEU A 192 -0.93 3.80 -23.35
CA LEU A 192 -1.41 3.70 -24.72
C LEU A 192 -2.56 2.70 -24.79
N GLU A 193 -3.75 3.21 -25.11
CA GLU A 193 -4.94 2.40 -25.30
C GLU A 193 -5.59 2.78 -26.63
N ASN A 194 -5.73 1.82 -27.55
CA ASN A 194 -6.37 2.05 -28.86
C ASN A 194 -5.81 3.27 -29.64
N SER A 195 -4.52 3.57 -29.46
CA SER A 195 -3.81 4.75 -30.00
C SER A 195 -4.11 6.09 -29.32
N GLU A 196 -4.94 6.10 -28.28
CA GLU A 196 -5.11 7.24 -27.39
C GLU A 196 -4.06 7.22 -26.26
N ARG A 197 -3.68 8.43 -25.81
CA ARG A 197 -2.72 8.62 -24.72
C ARG A 197 -3.45 9.04 -23.46
N LYS A 198 -3.39 8.22 -22.42
CA LYS A 198 -3.88 8.56 -21.09
C LYS A 198 -2.70 8.96 -20.20
N TYR A 199 -2.65 10.22 -19.80
CA TYR A 199 -1.59 10.74 -18.93
C TYR A 199 -1.62 10.07 -17.55
N LEU A 200 -0.44 9.66 -17.05
CA LEU A 200 -0.28 8.96 -15.78
C LEU A 200 0.51 9.76 -14.73
N GLY A 201 1.18 10.84 -15.13
CA GLY A 201 2.22 11.46 -14.29
C GLY A 201 3.58 10.78 -14.47
N LEU A 202 4.47 10.93 -13.49
CA LEU A 202 5.82 10.37 -13.54
C LEU A 202 5.76 8.83 -13.53
N PHE A 203 6.33 8.17 -14.53
CA PHE A 203 6.19 6.72 -14.68
C PHE A 203 7.24 5.96 -13.86
N PRO A 204 6.85 5.12 -12.89
CA PRO A 204 7.77 4.50 -11.95
C PRO A 204 8.69 3.45 -12.58
N LEU A 205 8.29 2.86 -13.71
CA LEU A 205 9.15 1.91 -14.43
C LEU A 205 10.22 2.60 -15.27
N PHE A 206 10.22 3.93 -15.40
CA PHE A 206 11.17 4.62 -16.25
C PHE A 206 12.21 5.39 -15.44
N PRO A 207 13.51 5.15 -15.66
CA PRO A 207 14.58 5.95 -15.10
C PRO A 207 14.60 7.31 -15.80
N ALA A 208 13.71 8.20 -15.38
CA ALA A 208 13.63 9.52 -15.95
C ALA A 208 14.85 10.40 -15.56
N PRO A 209 15.17 11.47 -16.30
CA PRO A 209 16.26 12.41 -15.95
C PRO A 209 16.11 13.09 -14.57
N TYR A 210 14.92 13.01 -13.98
CA TYR A 210 14.57 13.41 -12.61
C TYR A 210 15.32 12.61 -11.55
N PHE A 211 16.01 11.54 -11.95
CA PHE A 211 16.93 10.78 -11.11
C PHE A 211 18.41 11.19 -11.29
N SER A 212 18.69 12.38 -11.80
CA SER A 212 20.01 12.96 -11.56
C SER A 212 20.00 13.60 -10.16
N PRO A 213 20.96 13.26 -9.27
CA PRO A 213 21.11 13.93 -7.99
C PRO A 213 21.11 15.46 -8.12
N GLU A 214 21.65 15.98 -9.21
CA GLU A 214 21.78 17.40 -9.52
C GLU A 214 20.41 18.06 -9.70
N SER A 215 19.52 17.50 -10.54
CA SER A 215 18.17 18.02 -10.73
C SER A 215 17.33 17.95 -9.45
N TYR A 216 17.54 16.92 -8.62
CA TYR A 216 16.88 16.84 -7.32
C TYR A 216 17.35 17.94 -6.38
N VAL A 217 18.67 18.19 -6.32
CA VAL A 217 19.27 19.26 -5.51
C VAL A 217 18.82 20.66 -5.95
N GLU A 218 18.74 20.92 -7.26
CA GLU A 218 18.14 22.16 -7.79
C GLU A 218 16.68 22.33 -7.35
N SER A 219 15.92 21.23 -7.32
CA SER A 219 14.53 21.26 -6.92
C SER A 219 14.34 21.57 -5.43
N ILE A 220 15.28 21.16 -4.56
CA ILE A 220 15.30 21.53 -3.14
C ILE A 220 15.46 23.05 -2.99
N LEU A 221 16.39 23.66 -3.74
CA LEU A 221 16.59 25.11 -3.72
C LEU A 221 15.37 25.87 -4.23
N LYS A 222 14.77 25.40 -5.32
CA LYS A 222 13.53 25.99 -5.87
C LYS A 222 12.42 25.97 -4.82
N ARG A 223 12.15 24.82 -4.19
CA ARG A 223 11.12 24.69 -3.15
C ARG A 223 11.43 25.53 -1.90
N THR A 224 12.71 25.68 -1.55
CA THR A 224 13.13 26.57 -0.47
C THR A 224 12.76 28.03 -0.78
N ARG A 225 13.02 28.52 -1.99
CA ARG A 225 12.58 29.87 -2.40
C ARG A 225 11.07 30.02 -2.42
N GLU A 226 10.36 29.05 -2.97
CA GLU A 226 8.89 29.09 -3.02
C GLU A 226 8.28 29.15 -1.61
N PHE A 227 8.85 28.44 -0.64
CA PHE A 227 8.44 28.54 0.76
C PHE A 227 8.70 29.94 1.33
N ILE A 228 9.89 30.50 1.12
CA ILE A 228 10.24 31.86 1.57
C ILE A 228 9.25 32.88 1.01
N SER A 229 9.01 32.86 -0.31
CA SER A 229 8.04 33.75 -0.96
C SER A 229 6.61 33.52 -0.46
N THR A 230 6.26 32.28 -0.07
CA THR A 230 4.95 32.00 0.53
C THR A 230 4.81 32.66 1.90
N VAL A 231 5.84 32.60 2.74
CA VAL A 231 5.86 33.25 4.06
C VAL A 231 5.84 34.76 3.93
N GLU A 232 6.56 35.34 2.97
CA GLU A 232 6.54 36.78 2.67
C GLU A 232 5.15 37.26 2.24
N ALA A 233 4.51 36.52 1.33
CA ALA A 233 3.17 36.85 0.86
C ALA A 233 2.07 36.56 1.90
N ASN A 234 2.30 35.59 2.79
CA ASN A 234 1.33 35.12 3.78
C ASN A 234 1.98 34.94 5.17
N PRO A 235 2.39 36.03 5.86
CA PRO A 235 3.07 35.94 7.16
C PRO A 235 2.23 35.23 8.22
N TRP A 236 0.91 35.32 8.11
CA TRP A 236 -0.07 34.74 9.03
C TRP A 236 0.10 33.23 9.25
N VAL A 237 0.65 32.49 8.26
CA VAL A 237 0.92 31.04 8.38
C VAL A 237 1.92 30.75 9.51
N VAL A 238 2.90 31.63 9.71
CA VAL A 238 3.89 31.52 10.79
C VAL A 238 3.37 32.20 12.05
N GLU A 239 2.71 33.36 11.92
CA GLU A 239 2.14 34.09 13.06
C GLU A 239 1.13 33.26 13.84
N GLU A 240 0.32 32.43 13.16
CA GLU A 240 -0.63 31.53 13.84
C GLU A 240 0.09 30.57 14.79
N ILE A 241 1.20 29.99 14.34
CA ILE A 241 2.03 29.07 15.14
C ILE A 241 2.71 29.81 16.30
N LEU A 242 3.25 31.01 16.03
CA LEU A 242 3.87 31.85 17.05
C LEU A 242 2.86 32.31 18.11
N ASN A 243 1.65 32.69 17.71
CA ASN A 243 0.59 33.10 18.62
C ASN A 243 0.10 31.93 19.48
N LYS A 244 -0.06 30.74 18.89
CA LYS A 244 -0.34 29.50 19.64
C LYS A 244 0.73 29.21 20.69
N ALA A 245 2.00 29.36 20.32
CA ALA A 245 3.11 29.17 21.26
C ALA A 245 3.15 30.23 22.36
N LYS A 246 2.86 31.51 22.06
CA LYS A 246 2.90 32.61 23.04
C LYS A 246 1.84 32.49 24.14
N VAL A 247 0.67 31.95 23.82
CA VAL A 247 -0.44 31.79 24.79
C VAL A 247 -0.43 30.43 25.51
N GLU A 248 0.43 29.50 25.07
CA GLU A 248 0.55 28.17 25.66
C GLU A 248 1.50 28.20 26.86
N THR A 249 1.06 27.60 27.97
CA THR A 249 1.82 27.59 29.23
C THR A 249 2.63 26.33 29.43
N ASP A 250 2.30 25.26 28.68
CA ASP A 250 3.04 24.00 28.67
C ASP A 250 4.21 24.05 27.65
N PRO A 251 5.48 24.04 28.11
CA PRO A 251 6.64 24.05 27.22
C PRO A 251 6.68 22.88 26.24
N LEU A 252 6.09 21.73 26.62
CA LEU A 252 6.03 20.56 25.74
C LEU A 252 5.14 20.83 24.53
N LYS A 253 3.97 21.45 24.75
CA LYS A 253 3.05 21.82 23.65
C LYS A 253 3.61 22.92 22.76
N VAL A 254 4.33 23.89 23.32
CA VAL A 254 5.07 24.89 22.54
C VAL A 254 6.05 24.21 21.59
N ASN A 255 6.83 23.26 22.12
CA ASN A 255 7.76 22.48 21.31
C ASN A 255 7.02 21.62 20.27
N GLU A 256 5.87 21.02 20.58
CA GLU A 256 5.04 20.29 19.60
C GLU A 256 4.59 21.19 18.44
N TYR A 257 4.14 22.42 18.71
CA TYR A 257 3.75 23.36 17.65
C TYR A 257 4.93 23.69 16.73
N PHE A 258 6.09 24.02 17.30
CA PHE A 258 7.28 24.37 16.53
C PHE A 258 7.85 23.18 15.78
N GLN A 259 7.98 22.02 16.42
CA GLN A 259 8.45 20.81 15.75
C GLN A 259 7.49 20.36 14.65
N GLY A 260 6.17 20.40 14.90
CA GLY A 260 5.16 20.05 13.90
C GLY A 260 5.27 20.92 12.65
N PHE A 261 5.37 22.25 12.84
CA PHE A 261 5.57 23.18 11.73
C PHE A 261 6.91 22.95 11.01
N ALA A 262 8.02 22.88 11.75
CA ALA A 262 9.35 22.74 11.19
C ALA A 262 9.52 21.40 10.44
N MET A 263 8.94 20.30 10.95
CA MET A 263 8.90 19.01 10.27
C MET A 263 8.09 19.08 8.98
N ASN A 264 6.93 19.73 8.98
CA ASN A 264 6.12 19.91 7.78
C ASN A 264 6.87 20.71 6.70
N VAL A 265 7.46 21.85 7.06
CA VAL A 265 8.24 22.68 6.13
C VAL A 265 9.45 21.93 5.58
N THR A 266 10.24 21.29 6.46
CA THR A 266 11.41 20.48 6.05
C THR A 266 10.98 19.38 5.09
N THR A 267 9.88 18.70 5.38
CA THR A 267 9.33 17.66 4.50
C THR A 267 8.94 18.24 3.15
N ASN A 268 8.27 19.40 3.10
CA ASN A 268 7.89 20.04 1.84
C ASN A 268 9.09 20.52 1.01
N ILE A 269 10.17 20.98 1.65
CA ILE A 269 11.40 21.39 0.95
C ILE A 269 12.10 20.17 0.32
N LEU A 270 12.15 19.05 1.04
CA LEU A 270 12.85 17.85 0.57
C LEU A 270 11.98 16.97 -0.34
N THR A 271 10.66 16.99 -0.21
CA THR A 271 9.76 16.13 -0.99
C THR A 271 9.51 16.69 -2.38
N PRO A 272 9.66 15.89 -3.45
CA PRO A 272 9.33 16.32 -4.80
C PRO A 272 7.83 16.57 -4.97
N ARG A 273 7.44 17.50 -5.86
CA ARG A 273 6.03 17.79 -6.19
C ARG A 273 5.46 16.90 -7.32
N TYR A 274 6.12 15.80 -7.64
CA TYR A 274 5.70 14.92 -8.72
C TYR A 274 4.61 13.96 -8.25
N SER A 275 3.82 13.45 -9.18
CA SER A 275 2.82 12.43 -8.87
C SER A 275 2.76 11.33 -9.93
N TYR A 276 2.36 10.14 -9.50
CA TYR A 276 2.02 9.00 -10.34
C TYR A 276 0.60 8.55 -10.03
N LEU A 277 -0.27 8.52 -11.04
CA LEU A 277 -1.71 8.26 -10.89
C LEU A 277 -2.37 9.19 -9.82
N GLY A 278 -1.91 10.44 -9.75
CA GLY A 278 -2.37 11.42 -8.76
C GLY A 278 -1.77 11.27 -7.35
N ASN A 279 -0.93 10.25 -7.11
CA ASN A 279 -0.26 10.03 -5.84
C ASN A 279 1.11 10.73 -5.78
N PRO A 280 1.44 11.46 -4.70
CA PRO A 280 2.72 12.16 -4.62
C PRO A 280 3.91 11.19 -4.54
N ALA A 281 5.00 11.57 -5.19
CA ALA A 281 6.29 10.92 -5.03
C ALA A 281 6.95 11.35 -3.71
N VAL A 282 7.59 10.42 -3.01
CA VAL A 282 8.34 10.67 -1.78
C VAL A 282 9.73 10.07 -1.93
N VAL A 283 10.77 10.82 -1.57
CA VAL A 283 12.12 10.27 -1.54
C VAL A 283 12.36 9.67 -0.16
N VAL A 284 12.55 8.35 -0.10
CA VAL A 284 12.83 7.61 1.13
C VAL A 284 14.31 7.21 1.16
N PHE A 285 14.92 7.37 2.33
CA PHE A 285 16.32 7.01 2.55
C PHE A 285 16.35 5.73 3.37
N GLY A 286 16.84 4.65 2.77
CA GLY A 286 16.85 3.32 3.40
C GLY A 286 18.24 2.70 3.42
N TYR A 287 18.47 1.79 4.37
CA TYR A 287 19.60 0.87 4.31
C TYR A 287 19.11 -0.39 3.56
N PRO A 288 19.75 -0.81 2.45
CA PRO A 288 19.47 -2.12 1.87
C PRO A 288 19.68 -3.19 2.95
N LYS A 289 18.78 -4.18 3.00
CA LYS A 289 18.85 -5.29 3.96
C LYS A 289 20.18 -6.05 3.93
N ASP A 290 20.94 -5.95 2.82
CA ASP A 290 22.17 -6.71 2.59
C ASP A 290 23.47 -5.86 2.63
N SER A 291 23.41 -4.57 2.96
CA SER A 291 24.63 -3.75 3.11
C SER A 291 24.57 -2.86 4.35
N SER A 292 25.40 -3.19 5.35
CA SER A 292 25.46 -2.46 6.63
C SER A 292 25.98 -1.02 6.51
N ASN A 293 26.54 -0.61 5.37
CA ASN A 293 27.36 0.60 5.26
C ASN A 293 26.97 1.58 4.14
N SER A 294 25.82 1.43 3.48
CA SER A 294 25.38 2.43 2.49
C SER A 294 23.89 2.70 2.56
N ILE A 295 23.54 3.90 3.03
CA ILE A 295 22.22 4.48 2.82
C ILE A 295 22.03 4.60 1.31
N THR A 296 21.06 3.87 0.78
CA THR A 296 20.65 3.96 -0.62
C THR A 296 19.41 4.83 -0.67
N VAL A 297 19.36 5.74 -1.64
CA VAL A 297 18.15 6.51 -1.89
C VAL A 297 17.20 5.67 -2.69
N VAL A 298 16.00 5.54 -2.17
CA VAL A 298 14.87 4.96 -2.87
C VAL A 298 13.91 6.09 -3.13
N LEU A 299 13.61 6.38 -4.40
CA LEU A 299 12.38 7.09 -4.65
C LEU A 299 11.24 6.11 -4.48
N ASP A 300 10.33 6.47 -3.59
CA ASP A 300 9.11 5.76 -3.32
C ASP A 300 7.93 6.57 -3.89
N PHE A 301 6.92 5.87 -4.38
CA PHE A 301 5.64 6.48 -4.73
C PHE A 301 4.63 6.09 -3.67
N VAL A 302 4.44 6.98 -2.70
CA VAL A 302 3.47 6.77 -1.62
C VAL A 302 2.08 7.02 -2.17
N SER A 303 1.38 5.93 -2.49
CA SER A 303 -0.05 5.99 -2.76
C SER A 303 -0.82 6.16 -1.46
N TRP A 304 -1.22 7.40 -1.18
CA TRP A 304 -2.13 7.74 -0.09
C TRP A 304 -3.58 7.52 -0.54
N VAL A 305 -4.02 6.30 -0.88
CA VAL A 305 -5.47 6.14 -1.08
C VAL A 305 -6.09 5.98 0.30
N ARG A 306 -6.79 7.05 0.70
CA ARG A 306 -7.83 6.94 1.73
C ARG A 306 -8.94 6.06 1.15
N GLY A 307 -8.80 4.73 1.24
CA GLY A 307 -9.75 3.77 0.68
C GLY A 307 -9.46 2.34 1.12
N PRO A 308 -10.45 1.42 1.01
CA PRO A 308 -10.27 0.02 1.38
C PRO A 308 -9.49 -0.71 0.29
N TYR A 309 -8.16 -0.61 0.34
CA TYR A 309 -7.23 -1.33 -0.54
C TYR A 309 -7.29 -2.86 -0.41
N GLY A 310 -8.12 -3.39 0.47
CA GLY A 310 -8.32 -4.82 0.60
C GLY A 310 -9.79 -5.17 0.74
N VAL A 311 -10.06 -6.45 0.49
CA VAL A 311 -11.38 -7.03 0.66
C VAL A 311 -11.51 -7.47 2.11
N ALA A 312 -12.52 -6.92 2.81
CA ALA A 312 -12.90 -7.42 4.12
C ALA A 312 -13.39 -8.88 3.97
N THR A 313 -12.56 -9.83 4.37
CA THR A 313 -12.82 -11.27 4.36
C THR A 313 -13.22 -11.73 5.74
N LEU A 314 -13.95 -12.84 5.81
CA LEU A 314 -14.11 -13.60 7.05
C LEU A 314 -12.85 -14.44 7.26
N THR A 315 -12.32 -14.49 8.47
CA THR A 315 -11.26 -15.45 8.81
C THR A 315 -11.68 -16.33 9.97
N GLY A 316 -11.36 -17.61 9.83
CA GLY A 316 -11.32 -18.57 10.92
C GLY A 316 -9.98 -18.45 11.66
N GLY A 317 -9.82 -17.43 12.49
CA GLY A 317 -8.62 -17.30 13.33
C GLY A 317 -8.68 -18.22 14.56
N PRO A 318 -7.55 -18.50 15.23
CA PRO A 318 -7.61 -19.04 16.58
C PRO A 318 -8.42 -18.04 17.41
N MET A 319 -9.56 -18.47 17.95
CA MET A 319 -10.39 -17.58 18.73
C MET A 319 -9.54 -17.05 19.90
N VAL A 320 -9.28 -15.75 19.93
CA VAL A 320 -8.58 -15.10 21.05
C VAL A 320 -9.57 -15.01 22.19
N VAL A 321 -9.71 -16.11 22.91
CA VAL A 321 -10.57 -16.26 24.07
C VAL A 321 -9.68 -16.35 25.30
N ASN A 322 -10.11 -15.71 26.40
CA ASN A 322 -9.44 -15.88 27.69
C ASN A 322 -9.42 -17.38 28.06
N ARG A 323 -8.22 -17.93 28.30
CA ARG A 323 -8.04 -19.36 28.59
C ARG A 323 -8.85 -19.83 29.81
N SER A 324 -9.07 -19.00 30.83
CA SER A 324 -9.89 -19.38 31.98
C SER A 324 -11.36 -19.54 31.60
N VAL A 325 -11.90 -18.59 30.83
CA VAL A 325 -13.27 -18.62 30.32
C VAL A 325 -13.48 -19.81 29.39
N ALA A 326 -12.54 -20.04 28.46
CA ALA A 326 -12.58 -21.20 27.57
C ALA A 326 -12.55 -22.51 28.37
N ARG A 327 -11.68 -22.63 29.39
CA ARG A 327 -11.61 -23.81 30.26
C ARG A 327 -12.93 -24.07 30.97
N GLU A 328 -13.52 -23.05 31.59
CA GLU A 328 -14.78 -23.17 32.33
C GLU A 328 -15.92 -23.64 31.44
N VAL A 329 -16.11 -22.99 30.29
CA VAL A 329 -17.17 -23.32 29.32
C VAL A 329 -16.98 -24.72 28.72
N LEU A 330 -15.74 -25.09 28.37
CA LEU A 330 -15.43 -26.41 27.83
C LEU A 330 -15.65 -27.51 28.88
N ARG A 331 -15.25 -27.27 30.12
CA ARG A 331 -15.46 -28.20 31.22
C ARG A 331 -16.96 -28.40 31.50
N GLU A 332 -17.72 -27.30 31.60
CA GLU A 332 -19.17 -27.35 31.83
C GLU A 332 -19.89 -28.16 30.74
N TYR A 333 -19.54 -27.94 29.47
CA TYR A 333 -20.12 -28.72 28.37
C TYR A 333 -19.76 -30.21 28.47
N LEU A 334 -18.51 -30.55 28.81
CA LEU A 334 -18.03 -31.92 28.84
C LEU A 334 -18.52 -32.71 30.07
N GLU A 335 -18.75 -32.06 31.20
CA GLU A 335 -19.24 -32.68 32.44
C GLU A 335 -20.77 -32.71 32.49
N ASN A 336 -21.42 -31.58 32.18
CA ASN A 336 -22.85 -31.38 32.41
C ASN A 336 -23.69 -31.46 31.13
N GLY A 337 -23.04 -31.53 29.97
CA GLY A 337 -23.73 -31.59 28.67
C GLY A 337 -24.45 -30.31 28.27
N ASN A 338 -24.26 -29.19 28.98
CA ASN A 338 -24.91 -27.90 28.70
C ASN A 338 -24.26 -27.23 27.46
N PRO A 339 -24.95 -27.13 26.31
CA PRO A 339 -24.34 -26.62 25.08
C PRO A 339 -24.38 -25.09 24.97
N ASP A 340 -25.18 -24.40 25.78
CA ASP A 340 -25.51 -22.99 25.52
C ASP A 340 -24.34 -22.02 25.78
N PRO A 341 -23.58 -22.13 26.89
CA PRO A 341 -22.38 -21.32 27.09
C PRO A 341 -21.33 -21.53 25.99
N LEU A 342 -21.20 -22.77 25.51
CA LEU A 342 -20.28 -23.12 24.43
C LEU A 342 -20.71 -22.52 23.09
N LYS A 343 -22.01 -22.59 22.76
CA LYS A 343 -22.56 -21.96 21.55
C LYS A 343 -22.36 -20.45 21.57
N ASP A 344 -22.66 -19.78 22.69
CA ASP A 344 -22.47 -18.34 22.84
C ASP A 344 -21.00 -17.93 22.66
N LEU A 345 -20.08 -18.70 23.28
CA LEU A 345 -18.64 -18.49 23.11
C LEU A 345 -18.22 -18.59 21.65
N ILE A 346 -18.70 -19.60 20.93
CA ILE A 346 -18.40 -19.80 19.51
C ILE A 346 -19.02 -18.68 18.67
N LEU A 347 -20.28 -18.32 18.88
CA LEU A 347 -20.96 -17.25 18.13
C LEU A 347 -20.21 -15.92 18.20
N LYS A 348 -19.71 -15.56 19.39
CA LYS A 348 -18.97 -14.32 19.62
C LYS A 348 -17.57 -14.30 19.00
N ASN A 349 -16.98 -15.45 18.69
CA ASN A 349 -15.56 -15.53 18.36
C ASN A 349 -15.21 -16.32 17.08
N ALA A 350 -16.17 -17.00 16.44
CA ALA A 350 -15.92 -17.94 15.34
C ALA A 350 -15.37 -17.28 14.08
N LEU A 351 -15.91 -16.12 13.71
CA LEU A 351 -15.51 -15.40 12.52
C LEU A 351 -15.18 -13.96 12.89
N LYS A 352 -14.08 -13.46 12.32
CA LYS A 352 -13.69 -12.05 12.40
C LYS A 352 -13.51 -11.50 11.00
N HIS A 353 -13.82 -10.22 10.83
CA HIS A 353 -13.44 -9.50 9.64
C HIS A 353 -11.94 -9.19 9.68
N THR A 354 -11.26 -9.54 8.60
CA THR A 354 -9.88 -9.12 8.36
C THR A 354 -9.77 -8.58 6.95
N VAL A 355 -8.75 -7.79 6.67
CA VAL A 355 -8.52 -7.23 5.33
C VAL A 355 -7.51 -8.13 4.58
N ASN A 356 -7.89 -8.56 3.37
CA ASN A 356 -7.04 -9.35 2.48
C ASN A 356 -6.79 -8.54 1.19
N PRO A 357 -5.55 -8.49 0.68
CA PRO A 357 -4.32 -9.07 1.22
C PRO A 357 -3.70 -8.20 2.31
N GLY A 358 -2.97 -8.84 3.23
CA GLY A 358 -2.19 -8.18 4.29
C GLY A 358 -0.97 -7.40 3.77
N LEU A 359 -1.14 -6.72 2.63
CA LEU A 359 -0.18 -5.81 2.01
C LEU A 359 -0.29 -4.39 2.58
N ALA A 360 -1.28 -4.16 3.44
CA ALA A 360 -1.52 -2.87 4.03
C ALA A 360 -0.85 -2.73 5.40
N TYR A 361 -0.21 -1.58 5.60
CA TYR A 361 0.19 -1.11 6.92
C TYR A 361 -0.90 -0.19 7.45
N GLU A 362 -1.28 -0.35 8.71
CA GLU A 362 -2.18 0.57 9.40
C GLU A 362 -1.44 1.89 9.62
N ILE A 363 -1.96 2.99 9.06
CA ILE A 363 -1.44 4.35 9.26
C ILE A 363 -2.63 5.24 9.60
N GLY A 364 -2.75 5.64 10.87
CA GLY A 364 -3.93 6.35 11.38
C GLY A 364 -5.18 5.46 11.35
N GLU A 365 -6.31 5.96 10.85
CA GLU A 365 -7.56 5.21 10.70
C GLU A 365 -7.65 4.43 9.37
N GLY A 366 -6.57 4.37 8.59
CA GLY A 366 -6.55 3.81 7.25
C GLY A 366 -5.45 2.78 7.02
N PHE A 367 -5.54 2.11 5.87
CA PHE A 367 -4.58 1.16 5.38
C PHE A 367 -3.80 1.79 4.23
N ALA A 368 -2.46 1.78 4.30
CA ALA A 368 -1.60 2.25 3.22
C ALA A 368 -0.91 1.05 2.54
N ILE A 369 -0.89 1.05 1.21
CA ILE A 369 -0.10 0.12 0.39
C ILE A 369 0.96 0.94 -0.35
N VAL A 370 2.22 0.67 -0.08
CA VAL A 370 3.38 1.31 -0.70
C VAL A 370 4.51 0.26 -0.69
N ASP A 371 5.22 0.00 -1.79
CA ASP A 371 6.38 0.79 -2.25
C ASP A 371 6.85 0.24 -3.60
N PHE A 372 7.31 1.04 -4.57
CA PHE A 372 8.01 0.54 -5.76
C PHE A 372 9.35 1.24 -5.87
N TYR A 373 10.44 0.47 -5.84
CA TYR A 373 11.79 0.99 -5.91
C TYR A 373 12.15 1.43 -7.34
N ILE A 374 12.95 2.50 -7.46
CA ILE A 374 13.69 2.81 -8.69
C ILE A 374 15.19 2.71 -8.39
N PRO A 375 15.93 1.76 -8.99
CA PRO A 375 15.42 0.66 -9.81
C PRO A 375 14.57 -0.33 -9.02
N PRO A 376 13.71 -1.12 -9.70
CA PRO A 376 12.82 -2.08 -9.04
C PRO A 376 13.59 -3.07 -8.14
N SER A 377 13.12 -3.30 -6.91
CA SER A 377 13.80 -4.11 -5.89
C SER A 377 12.83 -4.96 -5.05
N THR A 378 13.35 -5.91 -4.26
CA THR A 378 12.56 -6.86 -3.48
C THR A 378 11.64 -6.19 -2.46
N GLY A 379 10.38 -6.64 -2.41
CA GLY A 379 9.33 -6.08 -1.56
C GLY A 379 8.38 -5.10 -2.25
N GLY A 380 8.66 -4.71 -3.50
CA GLY A 380 7.87 -3.67 -4.16
C GLY A 380 6.49 -4.11 -4.69
N ILE A 381 5.59 -3.13 -4.81
CA ILE A 381 4.23 -3.21 -5.35
C ILE A 381 4.08 -2.13 -6.44
N LEU A 382 3.69 -2.54 -7.64
CA LEU A 382 3.53 -1.66 -8.80
C LEU A 382 2.05 -1.59 -9.20
N THR A 383 1.48 -0.39 -9.22
CA THR A 383 0.15 -0.18 -9.81
C THR A 383 0.28 0.22 -11.27
N LEU A 384 -0.40 -0.48 -12.18
CA LEU A 384 -0.47 -0.12 -13.60
C LEU A 384 -1.93 0.03 -14.04
N PRO A 385 -2.26 0.96 -14.96
CA PRO A 385 -3.58 1.03 -15.57
C PRO A 385 -3.86 -0.18 -16.46
N LEU A 386 -5.12 -0.55 -16.55
CA LEU A 386 -5.63 -1.56 -17.47
C LEU A 386 -6.30 -0.92 -18.70
N PRO A 387 -6.31 -1.62 -19.86
CA PRO A 387 -7.18 -1.26 -20.96
C PRO A 387 -8.67 -1.37 -20.55
N SER A 388 -9.54 -0.68 -21.29
CA SER A 388 -10.99 -0.88 -21.22
C SER A 388 -11.37 -2.30 -21.65
N GLY A 389 -12.51 -2.77 -21.13
CA GLY A 389 -13.02 -4.12 -21.40
C GLY A 389 -12.59 -5.18 -20.38
N PHE A 390 -11.73 -4.83 -19.42
CA PHE A 390 -11.41 -5.67 -18.28
C PHE A 390 -12.34 -5.40 -17.11
N ASN A 391 -12.54 -6.41 -16.26
CA ASN A 391 -13.16 -6.22 -14.96
C ASN A 391 -12.13 -5.59 -14.02
N GLY A 392 -11.98 -4.26 -14.11
CA GLY A 392 -11.03 -3.44 -13.37
C GLY A 392 -10.43 -2.31 -14.21
N SER A 393 -9.95 -1.27 -13.54
CA SER A 393 -9.31 -0.09 -14.14
C SER A 393 -7.78 -0.09 -13.95
N TYR A 394 -7.30 -0.83 -12.95
CA TYR A 394 -5.88 -0.94 -12.61
C TYR A 394 -5.53 -2.39 -12.21
N ILE A 395 -4.24 -2.71 -12.23
CA ILE A 395 -3.67 -3.89 -11.57
C ILE A 395 -2.66 -3.45 -10.52
N LEU A 396 -2.73 -4.09 -9.36
CA LEU A 396 -1.70 -4.05 -8.35
C LEU A 396 -0.82 -5.28 -8.51
N ILE A 397 0.41 -5.10 -8.94
CA ILE A 397 1.38 -6.19 -9.12
C ILE A 397 2.29 -6.20 -7.91
N LYS A 398 2.62 -7.38 -7.38
CA LYS A 398 3.72 -7.57 -6.43
C LYS A 398 4.85 -8.34 -7.13
N PRO A 399 5.65 -7.66 -7.97
CA PRO A 399 6.60 -8.32 -8.86
C PRO A 399 7.84 -8.88 -8.15
N PHE A 400 8.17 -8.42 -6.94
CA PHE A 400 9.41 -8.80 -6.25
C PHE A 400 9.16 -9.46 -4.89
N ILE A 401 8.55 -10.64 -4.89
CA ILE A 401 8.51 -11.50 -3.71
C ILE A 401 9.80 -12.33 -3.72
N ASN A 402 10.51 -12.46 -2.58
CA ASN A 402 11.71 -13.31 -2.49
C ASN A 402 11.48 -14.66 -3.19
N GLY A 403 12.27 -14.98 -4.22
CA GLY A 403 12.11 -16.19 -5.03
C GLY A 403 11.33 -15.99 -6.34
N SER A 404 10.90 -14.77 -6.68
CA SER A 404 10.21 -14.46 -7.96
C SER A 404 11.15 -14.09 -9.09
N GLU A 405 12.45 -13.92 -8.81
CA GLU A 405 13.48 -13.51 -9.75
C GLU A 405 13.51 -14.37 -11.04
N PRO A 406 13.28 -15.70 -11.01
CA PRO A 406 13.25 -16.51 -12.22
C PRO A 406 12.10 -16.17 -13.19
N PHE A 407 11.06 -15.48 -12.71
CA PHE A 407 9.83 -15.22 -13.46
C PHE A 407 9.69 -13.77 -13.93
N LEU A 408 10.61 -12.89 -13.52
CA LEU A 408 10.67 -11.52 -13.98
C LEU A 408 11.85 -11.33 -14.91
N HIS A 409 11.58 -10.89 -16.13
CA HIS A 409 12.58 -10.59 -17.13
C HIS A 409 12.55 -9.10 -17.46
N VAL A 410 13.70 -8.46 -17.44
CA VAL A 410 13.82 -7.04 -17.75
C VAL A 410 14.79 -6.87 -18.91
N ASN A 411 14.28 -6.37 -20.03
CA ASN A 411 15.01 -6.26 -21.29
C ASN A 411 15.21 -4.79 -21.65
N TYR A 412 16.46 -4.34 -21.66
CA TYR A 412 16.85 -3.00 -22.10
C TYR A 412 17.40 -3.06 -23.52
N ASP A 413 16.93 -2.17 -24.40
CA ASP A 413 17.66 -1.86 -25.62
C ASP A 413 19.02 -1.25 -25.26
N SER A 414 20.10 -1.72 -25.89
CA SER A 414 21.47 -1.29 -25.59
C SER A 414 21.75 0.19 -25.84
N SER A 415 20.92 0.87 -26.63
CA SER A 415 21.00 2.31 -26.87
C SER A 415 20.35 3.14 -25.76
N LEU A 416 19.63 2.49 -24.84
CA LEU A 416 18.94 3.13 -23.73
C LEU A 416 19.77 3.07 -22.44
N TYR A 417 19.35 3.91 -21.49
CA TYR A 417 19.95 3.98 -20.18
C TYR A 417 19.85 2.66 -19.41
N ARG A 418 20.90 2.30 -18.66
CA ARG A 418 20.97 1.10 -17.81
C ARG A 418 20.83 1.47 -16.33
N PRO A 419 19.86 0.90 -15.58
CA PRO A 419 19.57 1.29 -14.20
C PRO A 419 20.72 1.12 -13.21
N GLU A 420 21.68 0.24 -13.48
CA GLU A 420 22.84 0.01 -12.62
C GLU A 420 23.69 1.29 -12.43
N ASN A 421 23.61 2.23 -13.37
CA ASN A 421 24.29 3.52 -13.29
C ASN A 421 23.56 4.57 -12.41
N ILE A 422 22.30 4.34 -11.99
CA ILE A 422 21.52 5.28 -11.14
C ILE A 422 21.99 5.13 -9.69
N SER A 423 22.05 3.90 -9.20
CA SER A 423 22.23 3.61 -7.78
C SER A 423 23.54 4.17 -7.22
N GLU A 424 24.61 4.18 -8.02
CA GLU A 424 25.90 4.74 -7.60
C GLU A 424 25.87 6.26 -7.44
N ARG A 425 25.21 6.98 -8.36
CA ARG A 425 25.08 8.45 -8.30
C ARG A 425 24.22 8.90 -7.11
N TRP A 426 23.17 8.14 -6.79
CA TRP A 426 22.29 8.44 -5.66
C TRP A 426 22.91 8.14 -4.30
N LYS A 427 23.91 7.26 -4.23
CA LYS A 427 24.56 6.88 -2.96
C LYS A 427 25.13 8.09 -2.21
N THR A 428 25.82 9.00 -2.91
CA THR A 428 26.39 10.21 -2.31
C THR A 428 25.31 11.12 -1.74
N LEU A 429 24.24 11.37 -2.51
CA LEU A 429 23.10 12.14 -2.06
C LEU A 429 22.40 11.46 -0.86
N GLY A 430 22.22 10.14 -0.92
CA GLY A 430 21.55 9.38 0.15
C GLY A 430 22.24 9.43 1.49
N GLN A 431 23.57 9.43 1.49
CA GLN A 431 24.36 9.62 2.70
C GLN A 431 24.21 11.03 3.28
N CYS A 432 24.07 12.06 2.43
CA CYS A 432 23.88 13.45 2.85
C CYS A 432 22.47 13.74 3.40
N MET A 433 21.44 13.08 2.88
CA MET A 433 20.06 13.50 3.10
C MET A 433 19.55 13.45 4.55
N PRO A 434 19.90 12.46 5.39
CA PRO A 434 19.59 12.51 6.82
C PRO A 434 20.22 13.72 7.52
N TYR A 435 21.48 14.05 7.16
CA TYR A 435 22.17 15.23 7.67
C TYR A 435 21.46 16.51 7.23
N LEU A 436 21.21 16.66 5.92
CA LEU A 436 20.49 17.83 5.37
C LEU A 436 19.12 18.03 6.01
N ARG A 437 18.35 16.95 6.23
CA ARG A 437 17.05 16.99 6.91
C ARG A 437 17.18 17.53 8.33
N SER A 438 18.14 17.03 9.10
CA SER A 438 18.41 17.47 10.47
C SER A 438 18.81 18.95 10.52
N GLU A 439 19.68 19.38 9.63
CA GLU A 439 20.17 20.77 9.55
C GLU A 439 19.07 21.76 9.18
N ILE A 440 18.26 21.45 8.16
CA ILE A 440 17.14 22.28 7.73
C ILE A 440 16.10 22.40 8.85
N LEU A 441 15.74 21.28 9.48
CA LEU A 441 14.83 21.25 10.62
C LEU A 441 15.34 22.16 11.75
N SER A 442 16.60 21.99 12.13
CA SER A 442 17.25 22.78 13.19
C SER A 442 17.29 24.27 12.85
N LYS A 443 17.58 24.62 11.59
CA LYS A 443 17.57 26.01 11.13
C LYS A 443 16.18 26.64 11.23
N ILE A 444 15.12 25.93 10.85
CA ILE A 444 13.74 26.43 10.96
C ILE A 444 13.35 26.59 12.43
N LEU A 445 13.65 25.61 13.29
CA LEU A 445 13.40 25.70 14.74
C LEU A 445 14.12 26.92 15.36
N ASN A 446 15.38 27.17 14.97
CA ASN A 446 16.12 28.33 15.44
C ASN A 446 15.48 29.65 14.97
N ILE A 447 14.98 29.73 13.74
CA ILE A 447 14.22 30.90 13.27
C ILE A 447 12.96 31.09 14.12
N LEU A 448 12.16 30.04 14.35
CA LEU A 448 10.94 30.12 15.15
C LEU A 448 11.21 30.57 16.59
N ASN A 449 12.21 29.96 17.25
CA ASN A 449 12.60 30.31 18.61
C ASN A 449 13.05 31.77 18.69
N ASN A 450 13.89 32.23 17.76
CA ASN A 450 14.35 33.61 17.73
C ASN A 450 13.18 34.57 17.53
N VAL A 451 12.27 34.28 16.60
CA VAL A 451 11.15 35.17 16.30
C VAL A 451 10.02 35.08 17.33
N SER A 452 9.94 34.02 18.14
CA SER A 452 8.97 33.94 19.24
C SER A 452 9.23 34.94 20.37
N THR A 453 10.49 35.41 20.50
CA THR A 453 10.91 36.37 21.54
C THR A 453 10.66 37.83 21.17
N VAL A 454 10.29 38.10 19.92
CA VAL A 454 9.98 39.46 19.46
C VAL A 454 8.47 39.70 19.40
N GLU A 455 8.06 40.97 19.60
CA GLU A 455 6.65 41.35 19.61
C GLU A 455 5.99 41.20 18.23
N THR A 456 6.73 41.51 17.16
CA THR A 456 6.24 41.45 15.77
C THR A 456 7.06 40.45 14.93
N PHE A 457 6.35 39.58 14.20
CA PHE A 457 6.97 38.63 13.29
C PHE A 457 7.53 39.37 12.07
N ASN A 458 8.80 39.12 11.74
CA ASN A 458 9.40 39.58 10.49
C ASN A 458 9.61 38.39 9.54
N ALA A 459 8.84 38.37 8.45
CA ALA A 459 8.91 37.33 7.42
C ALA A 459 10.31 37.18 6.80
N SER A 460 11.09 38.26 6.74
CA SER A 460 12.45 38.24 6.17
C SER A 460 13.43 37.38 6.98
N SER A 461 13.08 36.97 8.21
CA SER A 461 13.88 36.02 9.00
C SER A 461 14.09 34.68 8.27
N PHE A 462 13.15 34.31 7.39
CA PHE A 462 13.24 33.09 6.57
C PHE A 462 14.13 33.24 5.33
N GLU A 463 14.51 34.45 4.90
CA GLU A 463 15.43 34.64 3.77
C GLU A 463 16.79 33.95 4.01
N THR A 464 17.20 33.84 5.28
CA THR A 464 18.44 33.15 5.66
C THR A 464 18.42 31.64 5.41
N LEU A 465 17.25 31.05 5.12
CA LEU A 465 17.09 29.63 4.86
C LEU A 465 17.67 29.22 3.51
N TYR A 466 17.49 30.02 2.45
CA TYR A 466 18.02 29.71 1.12
C TYR A 466 19.55 29.56 1.09
N PRO A 467 20.35 30.57 1.51
CA PRO A 467 21.81 30.44 1.50
C PRO A 467 22.30 29.36 2.47
N PHE A 468 21.56 29.06 3.54
CA PHE A 468 21.87 27.95 4.43
C PHE A 468 21.70 26.59 3.74
N VAL A 469 20.56 26.35 3.09
CA VAL A 469 20.29 25.11 2.35
C VAL A 469 21.30 24.93 1.22
N GLU A 470 21.59 25.99 0.47
CA GLU A 470 22.61 25.98 -0.57
C GLU A 470 24.00 25.63 -0.03
N GLY A 471 24.39 26.22 1.10
CA GLY A 471 25.66 25.90 1.78
C GLY A 471 25.75 24.42 2.18
N LYS A 472 24.68 23.85 2.75
CA LYS A 472 24.64 22.42 3.14
C LYS A 472 24.68 21.48 1.94
N LEU A 473 24.06 21.85 0.84
CA LEU A 473 24.15 21.09 -0.41
C LEU A 473 25.58 21.11 -0.98
N ARG A 474 26.29 22.24 -0.90
CA ARG A 474 27.71 22.35 -1.29
C ARG A 474 28.63 21.52 -0.38
N GLU A 475 28.40 21.52 0.94
CA GLU A 475 29.11 20.64 1.90
C GLU A 475 28.94 19.15 1.54
N CYS A 476 27.80 18.79 0.95
CA CYS A 476 27.52 17.45 0.44
C CYS A 476 28.08 17.16 -0.96
N GLY A 477 28.90 18.07 -1.53
CA GLY A 477 29.57 17.88 -2.81
C GLY A 477 28.76 18.32 -4.03
N PHE A 478 27.61 18.98 -3.85
CA PHE A 478 26.79 19.47 -4.96
C PHE A 478 27.08 20.95 -5.24
N ASN A 479 27.98 21.21 -6.18
CA ASN A 479 28.23 22.55 -6.71
C ASN A 479 27.26 22.83 -7.85
N LEU A 480 26.17 23.54 -7.56
CA LEU A 480 25.26 24.02 -8.59
C LEU A 480 25.89 25.22 -9.31
N ALA A 481 25.97 25.16 -10.64
CA ALA A 481 26.43 26.29 -11.43
C ALA A 481 25.41 27.43 -11.34
N GLU A 482 25.85 28.63 -10.95
CA GLU A 482 25.08 29.87 -11.02
C GLU A 482 24.76 30.18 -12.50
N GLY A 483 23.71 29.60 -13.08
CA GLY A 483 23.37 29.90 -14.47
C GLY A 483 22.19 29.20 -15.12
N ASN A 484 21.79 28.00 -14.68
CA ASN A 484 20.74 27.22 -15.38
C ASN A 484 19.35 27.27 -14.74
N LEU A 485 19.04 28.32 -13.97
CA LEU A 485 17.66 28.55 -13.53
C LEU A 485 16.72 29.07 -14.65
N HIS A 486 17.24 29.20 -15.89
CA HIS A 486 16.47 29.62 -17.05
C HIS A 486 15.86 28.41 -17.79
N THR A 487 14.56 28.49 -18.02
CA THR A 487 13.72 27.59 -18.85
C THR A 487 13.38 26.19 -18.29
N LEU A 488 12.93 26.12 -17.04
CA LEU A 488 11.75 25.31 -16.71
C LEU A 488 10.59 26.27 -16.43
N THR A 489 10.19 27.01 -17.47
CA THR A 489 8.94 27.76 -17.46
C THR A 489 7.80 26.78 -17.27
N SER A 490 7.14 26.98 -16.13
CA SER A 490 5.78 26.56 -15.82
C SER A 490 4.87 26.44 -17.04
N SER A 491 4.50 25.21 -17.39
CA SER A 491 3.14 24.92 -17.88
C SER A 491 2.17 24.65 -16.72
N PHE A 492 2.60 24.85 -15.46
CA PHE A 492 1.71 24.90 -14.31
C PHE A 492 1.16 26.32 -14.15
N ASN A 493 0.00 26.55 -14.77
CA ASN A 493 -0.81 27.74 -14.55
C ASN A 493 -1.91 27.39 -13.54
N PRO A 494 -1.87 27.88 -12.29
CA PRO A 494 -3.01 27.76 -11.38
C PRO A 494 -4.03 28.84 -11.74
N GLY A 495 -5.02 28.49 -12.58
CA GLY A 495 -6.31 29.19 -12.72
C GLY A 495 -6.32 30.61 -13.31
N ASN A 496 -6.62 30.72 -14.61
CA ASN A 496 -7.67 31.61 -15.19
C ASN A 496 -7.64 31.52 -16.72
N GLY A 497 -8.39 30.58 -17.30
CA GLY A 497 -8.60 30.50 -18.74
C GLY A 497 -9.75 31.41 -19.18
N SER A 498 -9.45 32.68 -19.46
CA SER A 498 -10.34 33.50 -20.29
C SER A 498 -10.41 32.88 -21.68
N LEU A 499 -11.62 32.55 -22.13
CA LEU A 499 -11.93 32.09 -23.49
C LEU A 499 -11.43 33.10 -24.54
N GLY A 500 -10.28 32.80 -25.13
CA GLY A 500 -9.80 33.43 -26.36
C GLY A 500 -10.42 32.73 -27.56
N ARG A 501 -11.42 33.38 -28.16
CA ARG A 501 -12.02 33.03 -29.46
C ARG A 501 -10.96 32.99 -30.58
N SER A 502 -11.11 32.03 -31.48
CA SER A 502 -10.81 32.22 -32.91
C SER A 502 -12.13 32.12 -33.70
N PRO A 503 -12.29 32.83 -34.83
CA PRO A 503 -13.60 33.25 -35.33
C PRO A 503 -14.33 32.21 -36.22
N THR A 504 -15.64 32.15 -35.99
CA THR A 504 -16.74 32.16 -36.99
C THR A 504 -16.89 30.98 -37.96
N GLU A 505 -17.85 30.10 -37.65
CA GLU A 505 -19.08 29.91 -38.44
C GLU A 505 -20.17 29.26 -37.55
N THR A 506 -21.39 29.82 -37.58
CA THR A 506 -22.59 29.45 -36.80
C THR A 506 -23.64 28.80 -37.71
N PRO A 507 -24.83 28.35 -37.24
CA PRO A 507 -25.13 27.44 -36.11
C PRO A 507 -26.19 26.36 -36.50
N LYS A 508 -26.36 25.29 -35.71
CA LYS A 508 -27.70 24.70 -35.40
C LYS A 508 -27.68 23.64 -34.28
N THR A 509 -28.09 24.13 -33.09
CA THR A 509 -29.07 23.55 -32.15
C THR A 509 -28.94 22.09 -31.65
N ASN A 510 -28.58 22.02 -30.36
CA ASN A 510 -29.34 21.44 -29.23
C ASN A 510 -28.87 20.14 -28.54
N THR A 511 -28.55 20.36 -27.24
CA THR A 511 -28.67 19.51 -26.03
C THR A 511 -27.64 18.38 -25.80
N LYS A 512 -26.60 18.56 -24.95
CA LYS A 512 -26.52 18.47 -23.46
C LYS A 512 -26.64 17.00 -22.96
N LYS A 513 -25.76 16.40 -22.15
CA LYS A 513 -24.71 16.86 -21.20
C LYS A 513 -23.74 15.68 -20.89
N GLY A 514 -22.45 15.98 -20.76
CA GLY A 514 -21.52 15.25 -19.89
C GLY A 514 -21.49 15.87 -18.49
N ILE A 515 -21.04 15.12 -17.48
CA ILE A 515 -20.84 15.59 -16.10
C ILE A 515 -19.36 15.45 -15.74
N CYS A 516 -18.78 16.58 -15.34
CA CYS A 516 -17.45 16.73 -14.77
C CYS A 516 -17.41 16.33 -13.28
N GLY A 517 -16.20 15.99 -12.82
CA GLY A 517 -15.87 15.59 -11.45
C GLY A 517 -16.09 16.65 -10.35
N PRO A 518 -15.73 16.30 -9.09
CA PRO A 518 -16.34 16.88 -7.90
C PRO A 518 -15.72 18.22 -7.50
N ALA A 519 -16.33 19.30 -7.97
CA ALA A 519 -16.24 20.61 -7.32
C ALA A 519 -17.49 20.83 -6.47
N PHE A 520 -17.62 20.14 -5.31
CA PHE A 520 -18.73 20.39 -4.38
C PHE A 520 -18.43 19.93 -2.94
N LEU A 521 -17.47 20.57 -2.25
CA LEU A 521 -17.28 20.37 -0.80
C LEU A 521 -16.92 21.65 -0.01
N VAL A 522 -17.19 22.85 -0.55
CA VAL A 522 -16.87 24.12 0.16
C VAL A 522 -18.13 24.88 0.64
N VAL A 523 -19.34 24.41 0.33
CA VAL A 523 -20.57 25.15 0.68
C VAL A 523 -21.24 24.65 1.98
N LEU A 524 -20.83 23.50 2.53
CA LEU A 524 -21.43 22.92 3.75
C LEU A 524 -20.81 23.40 5.08
N SER A 525 -19.66 24.08 5.06
CA SER A 525 -19.00 24.61 6.27
C SER A 525 -19.52 25.99 6.72
N LEU A 526 -20.33 26.67 5.90
CA LEU A 526 -20.89 27.99 6.23
C LEU A 526 -22.31 27.94 6.85
N PHE A 527 -22.99 26.79 6.79
CA PHE A 527 -24.35 26.67 7.34
C PHE A 527 -24.40 26.35 8.85
N THR A 528 -23.33 25.82 9.44
CA THR A 528 -23.26 25.50 10.88
C THR A 528 -22.99 26.72 11.77
N LEU A 529 -22.62 27.87 11.20
CA LEU A 529 -22.36 29.12 11.94
C LEU A 529 -23.56 30.08 12.02
N MET A 530 -24.68 29.81 11.33
CA MET A 530 -25.88 30.67 11.38
C MET A 530 -27.07 30.13 12.20
N VAL A 531 -27.00 28.92 12.76
CA VAL A 531 -28.12 28.34 13.54
C VAL A 531 -28.01 28.58 15.05
N LYS A 532 -26.88 29.11 15.57
CA LYS A 532 -26.72 29.39 17.01
C LYS A 532 -26.96 30.85 17.42
N ARG A 533 -27.91 31.53 16.76
CA ARG A 533 -28.37 32.86 17.18
C ARG A 533 -29.86 33.10 16.84
N ARG A 534 -30.73 32.26 17.40
CA ARG A 534 -32.15 32.54 17.75
C ARG A 534 -32.77 31.27 18.35
N GLY A 535 -33.19 31.34 19.61
CA GLY A 535 -33.75 30.24 20.40
C GLY A 535 -33.08 30.17 21.75
#